data_AF-A0A2V9S3W3-F1
#
_entry.id   AF-A0A2V9S3W3-F1
#
_cell.length_a   1.000
_cell.length_b   1.000
_cell.length_c   1.000
_cell.angle_alpha   90.00
_cell.angle_beta   90.00
_cell.angle_gamma   90.00
#
_symmetry.space_group_name_H-M   'P 1'
#
loop_
_entity.id
_entity.type
_entity.pdbx_description
1 polymer ?
#
loop_
_entity_poly.entity_id
_entity_poly.type
_entity_poly.pdbx_seq_one_letter_code
_entity_poly.pdbx_strand_id
1 'polypeptide(L)'
;MSSTPAVNCEPLKKLIREVPDFPKPGILFYDITTLLKDKLGFATLIDALSEHYLPNKVDLILGIEARGFIFGPALAYRLNAGFVPVRKPGKLPAATIRFEYALEYGQNTLEVHKDAIQKGQRVIIVDDLLATGGTAEATARLAASLGAEIAGLGFVVELDFLQGREKLKQYDVFSLLHYDR
;
A
#
# COMPACT_ATOMS: atom_id res chain seq x y z
N MET A 1 -28.77 3.45 -9.37
CA MET A 1 -27.66 3.46 -8.40
C MET A 1 -26.76 4.62 -8.80
N SER A 2 -26.81 5.72 -8.06
CA SER A 2 -26.00 6.91 -8.37
C SER A 2 -24.56 6.59 -7.94
N SER A 3 -23.65 6.38 -8.88
CA SER A 3 -22.22 6.41 -8.56
C SER A 3 -21.92 7.79 -8.00
N THR A 4 -21.48 7.84 -6.74
CA THR A 4 -20.86 9.05 -6.20
C THR A 4 -19.71 9.42 -7.16
N PRO A 5 -19.63 10.65 -7.67
CA PRO A 5 -18.50 11.03 -8.51
C PRO A 5 -17.22 10.80 -7.71
N ALA A 6 -16.25 10.11 -8.32
CA ALA A 6 -14.97 9.83 -7.70
C ALA A 6 -14.36 11.13 -7.16
N VAL A 7 -13.91 11.13 -5.91
CA VAL A 7 -13.28 12.30 -5.30
C VAL A 7 -12.09 12.71 -6.16
N ASN A 8 -12.11 13.94 -6.70
CA ASN A 8 -10.99 14.48 -7.45
C ASN A 8 -9.80 14.69 -6.50
N CYS A 9 -8.80 13.81 -6.59
CA CYS A 9 -7.64 13.82 -5.71
C CYS A 9 -6.44 14.57 -6.28
N GLU A 10 -6.50 15.06 -7.52
CA GLU A 10 -5.42 15.86 -8.13
C GLU A 10 -4.96 17.06 -7.27
N PRO A 11 -5.85 17.79 -6.57
CA PRO A 11 -5.42 18.87 -5.69
C PRO A 11 -4.47 18.42 -4.55
N LEU A 12 -4.51 17.14 -4.14
CA LEU A 12 -3.62 16.61 -3.10
C LEU A 12 -2.15 16.64 -3.52
N LYS A 13 -1.85 16.59 -4.82
CA LYS A 13 -0.46 16.72 -5.33
C LYS A 13 0.19 18.03 -4.90
N LYS A 14 -0.58 19.11 -4.74
CA LYS A 14 -0.08 20.41 -4.27
C LYS A 14 0.41 20.40 -2.82
N LEU A 15 0.00 19.38 -2.06
CA LEU A 15 0.40 19.20 -0.67
C LEU A 15 1.59 18.25 -0.54
N ILE A 16 2.03 17.59 -1.62
CA ILE A 16 3.21 16.72 -1.63
C ILE A 16 4.43 17.56 -1.99
N ARG A 17 5.49 17.43 -1.19
CA ARG A 17 6.76 18.11 -1.45
C ARG A 17 7.62 17.26 -2.37
N GLU A 18 8.16 17.89 -3.40
CA GLU A 18 9.21 17.29 -4.24
C GLU A 18 10.59 17.57 -3.62
N VAL A 19 11.39 16.52 -3.47
CA VAL A 19 12.76 16.58 -2.95
C VAL A 19 13.71 16.03 -4.02
N PRO A 20 14.45 16.88 -4.75
CA PRO A 20 15.40 16.42 -5.76
C PRO A 20 16.61 15.73 -5.11
N ASP A 21 17.22 14.83 -5.87
CA ASP A 21 18.47 14.12 -5.53
C ASP A 21 18.42 13.28 -4.24
N PHE A 22 17.24 12.78 -3.88
CA PHE A 22 17.03 11.89 -2.73
C PHE A 22 16.40 10.55 -3.16
N PRO A 23 16.86 9.40 -2.63
CA PRO A 23 17.97 9.21 -1.68
C PRO A 23 19.36 9.29 -2.32
N LYS A 24 19.43 9.48 -3.64
CA LYS A 24 20.67 9.62 -4.42
C LYS A 24 20.45 10.60 -5.59
N PRO A 25 21.53 11.16 -6.16
CA PRO A 25 21.43 12.05 -7.31
C PRO A 25 20.63 11.46 -8.48
N GLY A 26 19.83 12.31 -9.12
CA GLY A 26 18.98 11.97 -10.26
C GLY A 26 17.62 11.38 -9.92
N ILE A 27 17.25 11.27 -8.64
CA ILE A 27 15.92 10.83 -8.21
C ILE A 27 15.13 12.02 -7.66
N LEU A 28 13.91 12.21 -8.17
CA LEU A 28 12.92 13.08 -7.57
C LEU A 28 12.10 12.29 -6.56
N PHE A 29 12.17 12.67 -5.29
CA PHE A 29 11.43 12.00 -4.22
C PHE A 29 10.15 12.76 -3.88
N TYR A 30 9.03 12.04 -3.87
CA TYR A 30 7.72 12.58 -3.47
C TYR A 30 7.52 12.39 -1.97
N ASP A 31 7.85 13.44 -1.23
CA ASP A 31 7.68 13.47 0.21
C ASP A 31 6.22 13.76 0.59
N ILE A 32 5.50 12.67 0.85
CA ILE A 32 4.10 12.69 1.29
C ILE A 32 3.91 13.26 2.70
N THR A 33 4.95 13.50 3.50
CA THR A 33 4.79 13.93 4.89
C THR A 33 4.12 15.30 5.03
N THR A 34 4.25 16.17 4.03
CA THR A 34 3.57 17.47 3.99
C THR A 34 2.07 17.31 3.74
N LEU A 35 1.65 16.33 2.93
CA LEU A 35 0.26 15.95 2.74
C LEU A 35 -0.33 15.33 4.02
N LEU A 36 0.43 14.46 4.68
CA LEU A 36 0.03 13.84 5.95
C LEU A 36 -0.18 14.85 7.08
N LYS A 37 0.62 15.93 7.10
CA LYS A 37 0.50 17.02 8.08
C LYS A 37 -0.74 17.89 7.84
N ASP A 38 -1.25 17.96 6.61
CA ASP A 38 -2.44 18.75 6.30
C ASP A 38 -3.71 18.02 6.79
N LYS A 39 -4.49 18.71 7.65
CA LYS A 39 -5.68 18.14 8.28
C LYS A 39 -6.69 17.62 7.25
N LEU A 40 -6.94 18.41 6.19
CA LEU A 40 -7.92 18.04 5.18
C LEU A 40 -7.32 17.06 4.17
N GLY A 41 -6.06 17.26 3.80
CA GLY A 41 -5.33 16.41 2.88
C GLY A 41 -5.28 14.96 3.33
N PHE A 42 -4.93 14.69 4.59
CA PHE A 42 -4.90 13.32 5.10
C PHE A 42 -6.29 12.68 5.17
N ALA A 43 -7.31 13.42 5.62
CA ALA A 43 -8.68 12.92 5.67
C ALA A 43 -9.22 12.58 4.27
N THR A 44 -9.06 13.51 3.31
CA THR A 44 -9.47 13.31 1.92
C THR A 44 -8.75 12.14 1.27
N LEU A 45 -7.46 11.95 1.53
CA LEU A 45 -6.69 10.80 1.05
C LEU A 45 -7.29 9.48 1.55
N ILE A 46 -7.56 9.35 2.85
CA ILE A 46 -8.08 8.11 3.43
C ILE A 46 -9.51 7.85 2.94
N ASP A 47 -10.36 8.87 2.86
CA ASP A 47 -11.71 8.74 2.31
C ASP A 47 -11.66 8.24 0.87
N ALA A 48 -10.85 8.85 0.01
CA ALA A 48 -10.74 8.47 -1.39
C ALA A 48 -10.13 7.06 -1.60
N LEU A 49 -9.13 6.67 -0.81
CA LEU A 49 -8.65 5.28 -0.79
C LEU A 49 -9.77 4.31 -0.37
N SER A 50 -10.57 4.67 0.63
CA SER A 50 -11.64 3.79 1.12
C SER A 50 -12.77 3.61 0.11
N GLU A 51 -13.12 4.66 -0.66
CA GLU A 51 -14.20 4.63 -1.64
C GLU A 51 -14.03 3.53 -2.70
N HIS A 52 -12.80 3.30 -3.16
CA HIS A 52 -12.51 2.22 -4.12
C HIS A 52 -12.83 0.83 -3.56
N TYR A 53 -12.72 0.66 -2.24
CA TYR A 53 -12.89 -0.64 -1.58
C TYR A 53 -14.21 -0.81 -0.84
N LEU A 54 -14.99 0.25 -0.59
CA LEU A 54 -16.29 0.20 0.08
C LEU A 54 -17.29 -0.81 -0.50
N PRO A 55 -17.38 -1.02 -1.84
CA PRO A 55 -18.28 -2.02 -2.41
C PRO A 55 -17.89 -3.47 -2.05
N ASN A 56 -16.66 -3.68 -1.59
CA ASN A 56 -16.11 -5.00 -1.29
C ASN A 56 -16.15 -5.28 0.21
N LYS A 57 -16.50 -6.51 0.60
CA LYS A 57 -16.26 -6.97 1.97
C LYS A 57 -14.75 -7.16 2.16
N VAL A 58 -14.18 -6.42 3.12
CA VAL A 58 -12.76 -6.48 3.49
C VAL A 58 -12.67 -6.92 4.94
N ASP A 59 -11.86 -7.95 5.20
CA ASP A 59 -11.67 -8.46 6.56
C ASP A 59 -10.40 -7.90 7.20
N LEU A 60 -9.33 -7.71 6.41
CA LEU A 60 -8.02 -7.22 6.89
C LEU A 60 -7.36 -6.23 5.92
N ILE A 61 -6.65 -5.27 6.49
CA ILE A 61 -5.68 -4.43 5.80
C ILE A 61 -4.27 -4.84 6.21
N LEU A 62 -3.45 -5.20 5.23
CA LEU A 62 -2.03 -5.45 5.40
C LEU A 62 -1.25 -4.17 5.07
N GLY A 63 -0.59 -3.58 6.06
CA GLY A 63 0.32 -2.45 5.84
C GLY A 63 1.75 -2.95 5.68
N ILE A 64 2.49 -2.43 4.69
CA ILE A 64 3.92 -2.72 4.52
C ILE A 64 4.73 -1.71 5.32
N GLU A 65 5.72 -2.16 6.09
CA GLU A 65 6.50 -1.23 6.89
C GLU A 65 7.40 -0.30 6.04
N ALA A 66 7.71 0.91 6.50
CA ALA A 66 7.12 1.58 7.65
C ALA A 66 6.00 2.53 7.24
N ARG A 67 6.06 3.09 6.03
CA ARG A 67 5.16 4.17 5.60
C ARG A 67 3.75 3.65 5.31
N GLY A 68 3.59 2.41 4.85
CA GLY A 68 2.29 1.75 4.77
C GLY A 68 1.56 1.66 6.13
N PHE A 69 2.25 1.78 7.27
CA PHE A 69 1.61 1.82 8.59
C PHE A 69 0.91 3.14 8.91
N ILE A 70 1.13 4.18 8.11
CA ILE A 70 0.40 5.45 8.25
C ILE A 70 -1.02 5.29 7.68
N PHE A 71 -1.13 4.55 6.58
CA PHE A 71 -2.37 4.39 5.82
C PHE A 71 -3.15 3.15 6.22
N GLY A 72 -2.46 2.03 6.46
CA GLY A 72 -3.08 0.73 6.72
C GLY A 72 -4.07 0.75 7.89
N PRO A 73 -3.69 1.20 9.10
CA PRO A 73 -4.61 1.29 10.24
C PRO A 73 -5.74 2.30 10.03
N ALA A 74 -5.47 3.44 9.38
CA ALA A 74 -6.49 4.44 9.08
C ALA A 74 -7.55 3.91 8.10
N LEU A 75 -7.10 3.19 7.07
CA LEU A 75 -7.99 2.52 6.12
C LEU A 75 -8.75 1.37 6.77
N ALA A 76 -8.08 0.57 7.61
CA ALA A 76 -8.72 -0.52 8.35
C ALA A 76 -9.85 0.00 9.24
N TYR A 77 -9.59 1.09 9.98
CA TYR A 77 -10.60 1.78 10.77
C TYR A 77 -11.76 2.27 9.89
N ARG A 78 -11.46 2.90 8.74
CA ARG A 78 -12.47 3.47 7.84
C ARG A 78 -13.36 2.40 7.19
N LEU A 79 -12.81 1.22 6.90
CA LEU A 79 -13.50 0.08 6.30
C LEU A 79 -14.05 -0.92 7.32
N ASN A 80 -13.89 -0.66 8.62
CA ASN A 80 -14.27 -1.58 9.70
C ASN A 80 -13.65 -2.98 9.56
N ALA A 81 -12.36 -3.01 9.22
CA ALA A 81 -11.55 -4.21 9.04
C ALA A 81 -10.45 -4.31 10.12
N GLY A 82 -9.82 -5.47 10.24
CA GLY A 82 -8.62 -5.64 11.06
C GLY A 82 -7.37 -5.07 10.37
N PHE A 83 -6.28 -4.89 11.13
CA PHE A 83 -5.00 -4.46 10.59
C PHE A 83 -3.91 -5.48 10.92
N VAL A 84 -3.07 -5.80 9.93
CA VAL A 84 -1.92 -6.70 10.06
C VAL A 84 -0.64 -6.01 9.57
N PRO A 85 0.40 -5.89 10.40
CA PRO A 85 1.67 -5.35 9.97
C PRO A 85 2.51 -6.40 9.23
N VAL A 86 3.09 -6.00 8.09
CA VAL A 86 4.12 -6.75 7.36
C VAL A 86 5.47 -6.05 7.56
N ARG A 87 6.47 -6.76 8.07
CA ARG A 87 7.72 -6.15 8.58
C ARG A 87 8.97 -6.81 8.04
N LYS A 88 10.11 -6.13 8.11
CA LYS A 88 11.42 -6.77 7.94
C LYS A 88 11.71 -7.76 9.07
N PRO A 89 12.68 -8.68 8.87
CA PRO A 89 13.00 -9.71 9.85
C PRO A 89 13.30 -9.20 11.25
N GLY A 90 12.77 -9.92 12.25
CA GLY A 90 13.09 -9.69 13.67
C GLY A 90 12.33 -8.53 14.31
N LYS A 91 11.30 -7.99 13.64
CA LYS A 91 10.43 -6.92 14.19
C LYS A 91 9.10 -7.44 14.75
N LEU A 92 8.74 -8.68 14.44
CA LEU A 92 7.52 -9.34 14.89
C LEU A 92 7.83 -10.33 16.03
N PRO A 93 7.14 -10.24 17.18
CA PRO A 93 7.51 -11.01 18.38
C PRO A 93 7.02 -12.47 18.38
N ALA A 94 5.98 -12.80 17.62
CA ALA A 94 5.42 -14.16 17.56
C ALA A 94 5.98 -14.94 16.37
N ALA A 95 5.53 -16.19 16.19
CA ALA A 95 5.97 -17.02 15.08
C ALA A 95 5.64 -16.36 13.72
N THR A 96 6.63 -16.24 12.85
CA THR A 96 6.49 -15.61 11.52
C THR A 96 6.60 -16.63 10.38
N ILE A 97 5.98 -16.30 9.26
CA ILE A 97 6.42 -16.80 7.95
C ILE A 97 7.23 -15.69 7.25
N ARG A 98 8.16 -16.11 6.39
CA ARG A 98 9.08 -15.21 5.67
C ARG A 98 8.89 -15.37 4.17
N PHE A 99 8.99 -14.27 3.44
CA PHE A 99 9.14 -14.29 1.99
C PHE A 99 10.41 -13.52 1.60
N GLU A 100 11.28 -14.18 0.85
CA GLU A 100 12.49 -13.60 0.28
C GLU A 100 12.26 -13.30 -1.19
N TYR A 101 12.63 -12.11 -1.63
CA TYR A 101 12.53 -11.72 -3.04
C TYR A 101 13.77 -10.94 -3.47
N ALA A 102 14.13 -11.11 -4.74
CA ALA A 102 15.26 -10.45 -5.34
C ALA A 102 14.94 -8.98 -5.65
N LEU A 103 15.88 -8.10 -5.34
CA LEU A 103 15.96 -6.74 -5.85
C LEU A 103 16.99 -6.70 -6.98
N GLU A 104 16.98 -5.63 -7.77
CA GLU A 104 17.98 -5.38 -8.83
C GLU A 104 19.41 -5.36 -8.26
N TYR A 105 19.54 -4.95 -6.99
CA TYR A 105 20.77 -5.02 -6.22
C TYR A 105 20.46 -5.58 -4.82
N GLY A 106 20.46 -6.92 -4.70
CA GLY A 106 20.36 -7.63 -3.41
C GLY A 106 19.08 -8.46 -3.25
N GLN A 107 18.81 -8.85 -2.01
CA GLN A 107 17.58 -9.54 -1.61
C GLN A 107 16.92 -8.77 -0.48
N ASN A 108 15.60 -8.84 -0.41
CA ASN A 108 14.84 -8.30 0.70
C ASN A 108 13.90 -9.36 1.24
N THR A 109 13.57 -9.24 2.52
CA THR A 109 12.76 -10.22 3.23
C THR A 109 11.63 -9.50 3.96
N LEU A 110 10.43 -10.07 3.88
CA LEU A 110 9.28 -9.61 4.66
C LEU A 110 8.75 -10.75 5.52
N GLU A 111 8.22 -10.39 6.68
CA GLU A 111 7.61 -11.26 7.67
C GLU A 111 6.19 -10.82 7.98
N VAL A 112 5.34 -11.80 8.23
CA VAL A 112 4.02 -11.64 8.86
C VAL A 112 3.86 -12.74 9.91
N HIS A 113 3.08 -12.49 10.98
CA HIS A 113 2.78 -13.56 11.93
C HIS A 113 1.99 -14.68 11.25
N LYS A 114 2.29 -15.94 11.63
CA LYS A 114 1.67 -17.14 11.05
C LYS A 114 0.15 -17.21 11.28
N ASP A 115 -0.32 -16.59 12.36
CA ASP A 115 -1.72 -16.58 12.80
C ASP A 115 -2.46 -15.29 12.41
N ALA A 116 -1.80 -14.38 11.69
CA ALA A 116 -2.40 -13.08 11.36
C ALA A 116 -3.54 -13.17 10.34
N ILE A 117 -3.56 -14.23 9.53
CA ILE A 117 -4.51 -14.40 8.42
C ILE A 117 -5.13 -15.79 8.53
N GLN A 118 -6.46 -15.81 8.54
CA GLN A 118 -7.26 -17.01 8.42
C GLN A 118 -7.63 -17.24 6.95
N LYS A 119 -7.70 -18.52 6.58
CA LYS A 119 -8.06 -18.93 5.21
C LYS A 119 -9.40 -18.33 4.79
N GLY A 120 -9.43 -17.73 3.60
CA GLY A 120 -10.62 -17.09 3.00
C GLY A 120 -10.85 -15.65 3.42
N GLN A 121 -10.03 -15.08 4.31
CA GLN A 121 -10.13 -13.65 4.63
C GLN A 121 -9.77 -12.80 3.41
N ARG A 122 -10.60 -11.79 3.13
CA ARG A 122 -10.39 -10.84 2.05
C ARG A 122 -9.48 -9.72 2.53
N VAL A 123 -8.34 -9.59 1.85
CA VAL A 123 -7.23 -8.73 2.26
C VAL A 123 -6.99 -7.63 1.24
N ILE A 124 -6.82 -6.40 1.71
CA ILE A 124 -6.19 -5.33 0.93
C ILE A 124 -4.78 -5.12 1.45
N ILE A 125 -3.82 -4.99 0.55
CA ILE A 125 -2.44 -4.60 0.90
C ILE A 125 -2.27 -3.12 0.56
N VAL A 126 -1.71 -2.36 1.49
CA VAL A 126 -1.52 -0.92 1.34
C VAL A 126 -0.07 -0.53 1.60
N ASP A 127 0.44 0.35 0.75
CA ASP A 127 1.70 1.06 0.96
C ASP A 127 1.58 2.52 0.51
N ASP A 128 2.60 3.31 0.79
CA ASP A 128 2.60 4.71 0.42
C ASP A 128 2.85 4.93 -1.08
N LEU A 129 3.70 4.11 -1.70
CA LEU A 129 4.13 4.32 -3.08
C LEU A 129 4.32 3.02 -3.87
N LEU A 130 3.74 2.97 -5.07
CA LEU A 130 4.02 1.95 -6.08
C LEU A 130 5.15 2.41 -7.01
N ALA A 131 6.31 1.76 -6.88
CA ALA A 131 7.45 1.91 -7.78
C ALA A 131 7.52 0.72 -8.75
N THR A 132 8.38 -0.26 -8.48
CA THR A 132 8.57 -1.44 -9.35
C THR A 132 7.62 -2.60 -9.03
N GLY A 133 6.75 -2.46 -8.03
CA GLY A 133 5.75 -3.47 -7.62
C GLY A 133 6.28 -4.67 -6.82
N GLY A 134 7.61 -4.86 -6.69
CA GLY A 134 8.19 -6.07 -6.10
C GLY A 134 7.78 -6.32 -4.63
N THR A 135 7.78 -5.28 -3.80
CA THR A 135 7.39 -5.39 -2.38
C THR A 135 5.91 -5.76 -2.22
N ALA A 136 5.04 -5.17 -3.04
CA ALA A 136 3.61 -5.45 -3.03
C ALA A 136 3.31 -6.87 -3.52
N GLU A 137 3.98 -7.31 -4.59
CA GLU A 137 3.86 -8.69 -5.10
C GLU A 137 4.32 -9.71 -4.05
N ALA A 138 5.48 -9.48 -3.42
CA ALA A 138 6.00 -10.35 -2.37
C ALA A 138 5.02 -10.44 -1.19
N THR A 139 4.42 -9.32 -0.80
CA THR A 139 3.42 -9.27 0.27
C THR A 139 2.14 -10.01 -0.12
N ALA A 140 1.67 -9.86 -1.36
CA ALA A 140 0.50 -10.56 -1.88
C ALA A 140 0.71 -12.08 -1.92
N ARG A 141 1.89 -12.53 -2.37
CA ARG A 141 2.25 -13.95 -2.36
C ARG A 141 2.36 -14.51 -0.94
N LEU A 142 2.96 -13.76 -0.03
CA LEU A 142 3.08 -14.14 1.38
C LEU A 142 1.70 -14.29 2.04
N ALA A 143 0.81 -13.30 1.86
CA ALA A 143 -0.55 -13.35 2.38
C ALA A 143 -1.38 -14.49 1.74
N ALA A 144 -1.29 -14.66 0.42
CA ALA A 144 -1.95 -15.76 -0.28
C ALA A 144 -1.48 -17.14 0.22
N SER A 145 -0.20 -17.28 0.60
CA SER A 145 0.33 -18.52 1.18
C SER A 145 -0.28 -18.89 2.54
N LEU A 146 -0.83 -17.90 3.27
CA LEU A 146 -1.65 -18.11 4.48
C LEU A 146 -3.13 -18.34 4.18
N GLY A 147 -3.52 -18.34 2.91
CA GLY A 147 -4.90 -18.52 2.47
C GLY A 147 -5.71 -17.24 2.36
N ALA A 148 -5.07 -16.06 2.32
CA ALA A 148 -5.76 -14.81 2.00
C ALA A 148 -6.36 -14.82 0.58
N GLU A 149 -7.53 -14.21 0.43
CA GLU A 149 -8.04 -13.76 -0.85
C GLU A 149 -7.63 -12.30 -1.05
N ILE A 150 -6.72 -12.04 -2.01
CA ILE A 150 -6.24 -10.67 -2.25
C ILE A 150 -7.34 -9.88 -2.97
N ALA A 151 -8.01 -9.00 -2.24
CA ALA A 151 -9.10 -8.17 -2.73
C ALA A 151 -8.60 -6.92 -3.48
N GLY A 152 -7.37 -6.47 -3.21
CA GLY A 152 -6.75 -5.38 -3.94
C GLY A 152 -5.43 -4.90 -3.34
N LEU A 153 -4.73 -4.06 -4.10
CA LEU A 153 -3.49 -3.39 -3.73
C LEU A 153 -3.71 -1.88 -3.83
N GLY A 154 -3.51 -1.16 -2.73
CA GLY A 154 -3.80 0.27 -2.62
C GLY A 154 -2.53 1.09 -2.38
N PHE A 155 -2.36 2.17 -3.14
CA PHE A 155 -1.20 3.05 -3.04
C PHE A 155 -1.63 4.52 -3.01
N VAL A 156 -0.88 5.37 -2.30
CA VAL A 156 -1.10 6.81 -2.36
C VAL A 156 -0.52 7.38 -3.64
N VAL A 157 0.72 7.00 -3.96
CA VAL A 157 1.45 7.48 -5.13
C VAL A 157 1.81 6.31 -6.03
N GLU A 158 1.72 6.51 -7.34
CA GLU A 158 2.28 5.61 -8.34
C GLU A 158 3.23 6.36 -9.26
N LEU A 159 4.38 5.74 -9.52
CA LEU A 159 5.37 6.19 -10.50
C LEU A 159 5.16 5.40 -11.79
N ASP A 160 4.33 5.93 -12.68
CA ASP A 160 3.85 5.20 -13.86
C ASP A 160 5.01 4.80 -14.78
N PHE A 161 6.05 5.63 -14.87
CA PHE A 161 7.25 5.39 -15.67
C PHE A 161 8.07 4.17 -15.22
N LEU A 162 7.85 3.64 -14.01
CA LEU A 162 8.47 2.42 -13.51
C LEU A 162 7.68 1.14 -13.82
N GLN A 163 6.47 1.28 -14.39
CA GLN A 163 5.64 0.16 -14.87
C GLN A 163 5.37 -0.91 -13.78
N GLY A 164 5.23 -0.50 -12.51
CA GLY A 164 5.06 -1.43 -11.39
C GLY A 164 3.85 -2.35 -11.49
N ARG A 165 2.77 -1.87 -12.12
CA ARG A 165 1.55 -2.64 -12.41
C ARG A 165 1.80 -3.89 -13.24
N GLU A 166 2.85 -3.92 -14.05
CA GLU A 166 3.14 -5.07 -14.91
C GLU A 166 3.41 -6.35 -14.10
N LYS A 167 3.93 -6.23 -12.87
CA LYS A 167 4.11 -7.35 -11.94
C LYS A 167 2.85 -7.74 -11.17
N LEU A 168 1.83 -6.91 -11.22
CA LEU A 168 0.63 -6.97 -10.38
C LEU A 168 -0.65 -7.20 -11.19
N LYS A 169 -0.53 -7.58 -12.48
CA LYS A 169 -1.66 -7.71 -13.43
C LYS A 169 -2.80 -8.60 -12.97
N GLN A 170 -2.53 -9.58 -12.11
CA GLN A 170 -3.57 -10.46 -11.55
C GLN A 170 -4.38 -9.83 -10.41
N TYR A 171 -3.99 -8.66 -9.92
CA TYR A 171 -4.61 -7.98 -8.78
C TYR A 171 -5.34 -6.73 -9.24
N ASP A 172 -6.38 -6.34 -8.49
CA ASP A 172 -6.94 -4.99 -8.57
C ASP A 172 -5.95 -4.00 -7.94
N VAL A 173 -5.33 -3.17 -8.78
CA VAL A 173 -4.34 -2.16 -8.36
C VAL A 173 -4.97 -0.78 -8.43
N PHE A 174 -5.05 -0.12 -7.28
CA PHE A 174 -5.54 1.25 -7.15
C PHE A 174 -4.46 2.15 -6.59
N SER A 175 -4.22 3.28 -7.27
CA SER A 175 -3.28 4.30 -6.86
C SER A 175 -3.99 5.63 -6.89
N LEU A 176 -3.86 6.42 -5.82
CA LEU A 176 -4.62 7.67 -5.70
C LEU A 176 -4.05 8.77 -6.60
N LEU A 177 -2.73 8.90 -6.64
CA LEU A 177 -2.00 9.96 -7.34
C LEU A 177 -0.99 9.35 -8.29
N HIS A 178 -1.02 9.78 -9.54
CA HIS A 178 -0.16 9.29 -10.60
C HIS A 178 0.89 10.34 -11.00
N TYR A 179 2.15 9.90 -11.12
CA TYR A 179 3.27 10.69 -11.63
C TYR A 179 3.88 9.98 -12.83
N ASP A 180 3.90 10.68 -13.97
CA ASP A 180 4.34 10.17 -15.27
C ASP A 180 5.82 10.43 -15.58
N ARG A 181 6.51 11.17 -14.70
CA ARG A 181 7.90 11.61 -14.86
C ARG A 181 8.57 11.86 -13.51
#